data_AF-A0A6L2NEW4-F1
#
_entry.id   AF-A0A6L2NEW4-F1
#
_cell.length_a   1.000
_cell.length_b   1.000
_cell.length_c   1.000
_cell.angle_alpha   90.00
_cell.angle_beta   90.00
_cell.angle_gamma   90.00
#
_symmetry.space_group_name_H-M   'P 1'
#
loop_
_entity.id
_entity.type
_entity.pdbx_description
1 polymer ?
#
loop_
_entity_poly.entity_id
_entity_poly.type
_entity_poly.pdbx_seq_one_letter_code
_entity_poly.pdbx_strand_id
1 'polypeptide(L)'
;MIAILEKLDAAQGFEQIIDFLSGSYIHHAITVNPHVYISCIKQFWNTAVVKRSGDVTRLQGLVDKKRIVITKEVVREILQLNDAEGVICLPNDEIFVGLARMGYEKPSTKLTFYKAFFSTQWKFFIHTILHSFSAKRTLWNEFSSAMASALICLSSGQRFNFSKYIFESLVQNVDSTSKFYMYPRFIQLIIQSNITDLSKHTNRYISFVLTQKAFANMKRVGKEFSGVKTPLFENVLAVRAVDVEEEVHVPAQDDVVQENVKEEVATDVVPPTPTSPSSPSPVIPSSPPHQLM
;
A
#
# COMPACT_ATOMS: atom_id res chain seq x y z
N MET A 1 8.60 14.79 2.80
CA MET A 1 9.95 14.67 2.22
C MET A 1 10.01 13.26 1.68
N ILE A 2 10.32 13.07 0.40
CA ILE A 2 10.03 11.82 -0.33
C ILE A 2 11.34 11.33 -0.98
N ALA A 3 11.41 10.06 -1.35
CA ALA A 3 12.51 9.51 -2.13
C ALA A 3 12.02 9.22 -3.55
N ILE A 4 12.39 10.05 -4.52
CA ILE A 4 12.32 9.65 -5.93
C ILE A 4 13.49 8.69 -6.18
N LEU A 5 13.18 7.51 -6.70
CA LEU A 5 14.16 6.49 -7.04
C LEU A 5 14.63 6.67 -8.49
N GLU A 6 15.34 7.77 -8.76
CA GLU A 6 16.06 7.95 -10.02
C GLU A 6 17.38 7.17 -10.00
N LYS A 7 17.71 6.50 -11.11
CA LYS A 7 19.02 5.84 -11.29
C LYS A 7 20.09 6.92 -11.49
N LEU A 8 20.64 7.41 -10.38
CA LEU A 8 21.77 8.33 -10.31
C LEU A 8 23.09 7.56 -10.18
N ASP A 9 24.21 8.11 -10.66
CA ASP A 9 25.55 7.50 -10.49
C ASP A 9 25.89 7.19 -9.02
N ALA A 10 25.39 8.02 -8.09
CA ALA A 10 25.53 7.84 -6.65
C ALA A 10 24.91 6.53 -6.12
N ALA A 11 23.95 5.97 -6.86
CA ALA A 11 23.26 4.72 -6.56
C ALA A 11 24.09 3.46 -6.89
N GLN A 12 25.31 3.61 -7.44
CA GLN A 12 26.19 2.48 -7.71
C GLN A 12 26.35 1.57 -6.47
N GLY A 13 26.07 0.29 -6.63
CA GLY A 13 26.03 -0.72 -5.56
C GLY A 13 24.67 -0.90 -4.89
N PHE A 14 23.58 -0.29 -5.39
CA PHE A 14 22.20 -0.49 -4.94
C PHE A 14 21.25 -1.00 -6.03
N GLU A 15 21.79 -1.39 -7.19
CA GLU A 15 21.06 -1.74 -8.41
C GLU A 15 19.98 -2.81 -8.15
N GLN A 16 20.35 -3.89 -7.44
CA GLN A 16 19.44 -4.99 -7.14
C GLN A 16 18.22 -4.55 -6.31
N ILE A 17 18.39 -3.64 -5.34
CA ILE A 17 17.25 -3.07 -4.58
C ILE A 17 16.41 -2.17 -5.49
N ILE A 18 17.06 -1.40 -6.36
CA ILE A 18 16.37 -0.49 -7.26
C ILE A 18 15.50 -1.28 -8.23
N ASP A 19 16.01 -2.37 -8.79
CA ASP A 19 15.28 -3.23 -9.71
C ASP A 19 14.17 -4.02 -8.98
N PHE A 20 14.43 -4.48 -7.74
CA PHE A 20 13.39 -5.06 -6.87
C PHE A 20 12.24 -4.07 -6.58
N LEU A 21 12.56 -2.85 -6.13
CA LEU A 21 11.58 -1.78 -5.89
C LEU A 21 10.85 -1.37 -7.18
N SER A 22 11.53 -1.43 -8.32
CA SER A 22 10.95 -1.11 -9.63
C SER A 22 9.93 -2.16 -10.08
N GLY A 23 10.20 -3.44 -9.82
CA GLY A 23 9.26 -4.54 -10.05
C GLY A 23 8.34 -4.84 -8.86
N SER A 24 8.05 -3.88 -7.99
CA SER A 24 7.19 -4.07 -6.81
C SER A 24 5.85 -3.34 -6.94
N TYR A 25 4.81 -3.82 -6.26
CA TYR A 25 3.47 -3.20 -6.31
C TYR A 25 3.43 -1.76 -5.75
N ILE A 26 4.45 -1.33 -5.01
CA ILE A 26 4.59 0.04 -4.52
C ILE A 26 5.33 0.97 -5.49
N HIS A 27 5.79 0.48 -6.65
CA HIS A 27 6.63 1.22 -7.59
C HIS A 27 6.03 2.59 -7.95
N HIS A 28 4.76 2.61 -8.36
CA HIS A 28 4.06 3.85 -8.73
C HIS A 28 4.12 4.88 -7.58
N ALA A 29 3.71 4.49 -6.38
CA ALA A 29 3.65 5.36 -5.20
C ALA A 29 5.02 5.97 -4.85
N ILE A 30 6.12 5.21 -4.98
CA ILE A 30 7.47 5.72 -4.70
C ILE A 30 8.02 6.61 -5.84
N THR A 31 7.74 6.32 -7.12
CA THR A 31 8.29 7.12 -8.24
C THR A 31 7.48 8.35 -8.59
N VAL A 32 6.14 8.26 -8.69
CA VAL A 32 5.24 9.27 -9.27
C VAL A 32 5.46 10.69 -8.72
N ASN A 33 5.98 11.61 -9.53
CA ASN A 33 6.46 12.92 -9.06
C ASN A 33 5.57 14.12 -9.49
N PRO A 34 4.40 14.34 -8.87
CA PRO A 34 3.54 15.46 -9.21
C PRO A 34 4.16 16.81 -8.81
N HIS A 35 3.71 17.87 -9.46
CA HIS A 35 4.01 19.23 -9.05
C HIS A 35 3.23 19.57 -7.77
N VAL A 36 3.90 19.51 -6.62
CA VAL A 36 3.29 19.79 -5.31
C VAL A 36 3.22 21.28 -5.05
N TYR A 37 2.02 21.84 -5.07
CA TYR A 37 1.76 23.26 -4.83
C TYR A 37 1.57 23.55 -3.34
N ILE A 38 2.38 24.45 -2.79
CA ILE A 38 2.36 24.77 -1.34
C ILE A 38 0.97 25.27 -0.92
N SER A 39 0.34 26.11 -1.74
CA SER A 39 -0.98 26.67 -1.46
C SER A 39 -2.11 25.62 -1.47
N CYS A 40 -2.09 24.63 -2.37
CA CYS A 40 -3.08 23.54 -2.37
C CYS A 40 -2.99 22.71 -1.07
N ILE A 41 -1.77 22.31 -0.70
CA ILE A 41 -1.52 21.54 0.53
C ILE A 41 -1.92 22.34 1.79
N LYS A 42 -1.63 23.65 1.82
CA LYS A 42 -2.07 24.55 2.91
C LYS A 42 -3.59 24.64 3.01
N GLN A 43 -4.29 24.90 1.91
CA GLN A 43 -5.76 25.02 1.92
C GLN A 43 -6.42 23.73 2.41
N PHE A 44 -5.97 22.58 1.91
CA PHE A 44 -6.47 21.27 2.35
C PHE A 44 -6.29 21.07 3.86
N TRP A 45 -5.07 21.20 4.39
CA TRP A 45 -4.80 20.95 5.80
C TRP A 45 -5.45 21.98 6.75
N ASN A 46 -5.62 23.24 6.32
CA ASN A 46 -6.31 24.27 7.10
C ASN A 46 -7.83 24.02 7.24
N THR A 47 -8.41 23.19 6.35
CA THR A 47 -9.84 22.88 6.32
C THR A 47 -10.12 21.38 6.52
N ALA A 48 -9.08 20.61 6.88
CA ALA A 48 -9.12 19.17 7.05
C ALA A 48 -9.95 18.77 8.27
N VAL A 49 -11.02 17.99 8.04
CA VAL A 49 -11.91 17.45 9.06
C VAL A 49 -12.17 15.96 8.83
N VAL A 50 -12.18 15.18 9.91
CA VAL A 50 -12.56 13.77 9.87
C VAL A 50 -14.08 13.66 10.02
N LYS A 51 -14.73 12.91 9.14
CA LYS A 51 -16.15 12.56 9.24
C LYS A 51 -16.30 11.05 9.41
N ARG A 52 -17.10 10.65 10.39
CA ARG A 52 -17.43 9.26 10.70
C ARG A 52 -18.94 9.07 10.51
N SER A 53 -19.37 7.97 9.91
CA SER A 53 -20.76 7.72 9.52
C SER A 53 -20.99 6.21 9.52
N GLY A 54 -21.45 5.67 10.65
CA GLY A 54 -21.25 4.25 10.93
C GLY A 54 -19.75 3.90 10.87
N ASP A 55 -19.43 2.75 10.29
CA ASP A 55 -18.05 2.28 10.14
C ASP A 55 -17.23 3.05 9.09
N VAL A 56 -17.88 3.90 8.28
CA VAL A 56 -17.22 4.68 7.23
C VAL A 56 -16.57 5.93 7.81
N THR A 57 -15.24 5.92 7.87
CA THR A 57 -14.42 7.11 8.15
C THR A 57 -13.89 7.71 6.85
N ARG A 58 -14.01 9.04 6.70
CA ARG A 58 -13.47 9.80 5.56
C ARG A 58 -12.85 11.11 6.03
N LEU A 59 -11.73 11.47 5.44
CA LEU A 59 -11.09 12.77 5.61
C LEU A 59 -11.62 13.72 4.53
N GLN A 60 -12.00 14.95 4.89
CA GLN A 60 -12.45 15.97 3.94
C GLN A 60 -11.70 17.28 4.15
N GLY A 61 -11.34 17.93 3.04
CA GLY A 61 -10.80 19.30 3.05
C GLY A 61 -11.30 20.10 1.85
N LEU A 62 -10.93 21.36 1.77
CA LEU A 62 -11.22 22.25 0.66
C LEU A 62 -9.93 22.68 -0.03
N VAL A 63 -9.93 22.64 -1.35
CA VAL A 63 -8.95 23.33 -2.21
C VAL A 63 -9.76 24.09 -3.25
N ASP A 64 -9.56 25.39 -3.35
CA ASP A 64 -10.28 26.29 -4.25
C ASP A 64 -11.80 26.23 -4.13
N LYS A 65 -12.28 26.07 -2.89
CA LYS A 65 -13.69 25.83 -2.54
C LYS A 65 -14.26 24.49 -3.05
N LYS A 66 -13.50 23.71 -3.85
CA LYS A 66 -13.85 22.33 -4.20
C LYS A 66 -13.57 21.41 -3.02
N ARG A 67 -14.48 20.45 -2.79
CA ARG A 67 -14.36 19.45 -1.73
C ARG A 67 -13.43 18.33 -2.19
N ILE A 68 -12.36 18.12 -1.46
CA ILE A 68 -11.48 16.96 -1.59
C ILE A 68 -11.90 15.94 -0.53
N VAL A 69 -12.12 14.69 -0.93
CA VAL A 69 -12.44 13.57 -0.04
C VAL A 69 -11.35 12.52 -0.16
N ILE A 70 -10.82 12.08 0.98
CA ILE A 70 -9.82 11.02 1.08
C ILE A 70 -10.42 9.88 1.91
N THR A 71 -10.35 8.67 1.37
CA THR A 71 -10.64 7.40 2.05
C THR A 71 -9.49 6.42 1.79
N LYS A 72 -9.47 5.25 2.43
CA LYS A 72 -8.46 4.22 2.17
C LYS A 72 -8.52 3.72 0.71
N GLU A 73 -9.70 3.70 0.10
CA GLU A 73 -9.92 3.32 -1.31
C GLU A 73 -9.30 4.36 -2.26
N VAL A 74 -9.57 5.65 -2.04
CA VAL A 74 -8.99 6.74 -2.85
C VAL A 74 -7.46 6.75 -2.75
N VAL A 75 -6.89 6.46 -1.57
CA VAL A 75 -5.44 6.31 -1.43
C VAL A 75 -4.92 5.12 -2.24
N ARG A 76 -5.62 3.97 -2.20
CA ARG A 76 -5.23 2.76 -2.94
C ARG A 76 -5.25 2.96 -4.45
N GLU A 77 -6.31 3.57 -4.95
CA GLU A 77 -6.52 3.83 -6.38
C GLU A 77 -5.47 4.81 -6.91
N ILE A 78 -5.34 5.98 -6.27
CA ILE A 78 -4.45 7.06 -6.72
C ILE A 78 -2.97 6.71 -6.56
N LEU A 79 -2.61 5.81 -5.63
CA LEU A 79 -1.23 5.32 -5.46
C LEU A 79 -0.96 3.96 -6.11
N GLN A 80 -1.98 3.35 -6.75
CA GLN A 80 -1.92 2.06 -7.44
C GLN A 80 -1.43 0.89 -6.57
N LEU A 81 -1.76 0.89 -5.27
CA LEU A 81 -1.11 0.03 -4.29
C LEU A 81 -1.59 -1.44 -4.29
N ASN A 82 -2.76 -1.75 -4.88
CA ASN A 82 -3.35 -3.10 -4.92
C ASN A 82 -3.11 -3.93 -3.63
N ASP A 83 -3.54 -3.39 -2.49
CA ASP A 83 -3.16 -3.85 -1.15
C ASP A 83 -4.37 -4.11 -0.24
N ALA A 84 -5.54 -4.41 -0.84
CA ALA A 84 -6.81 -4.58 -0.14
C ALA A 84 -6.72 -5.58 1.02
N GLU A 85 -6.21 -6.78 0.69
CA GLU A 85 -6.05 -7.92 1.59
C GLU A 85 -4.72 -7.90 2.35
N GLY A 86 -3.96 -6.80 2.26
CA GLY A 86 -2.68 -6.67 2.97
C GLY A 86 -2.87 -6.59 4.48
N VAL A 87 -1.88 -7.09 5.23
CA VAL A 87 -1.81 -6.93 6.69
C VAL A 87 -1.41 -5.50 7.06
N ILE A 88 -1.79 -5.05 8.27
CA ILE A 88 -1.38 -3.73 8.82
C ILE A 88 -0.26 -3.82 9.86
N CYS A 89 -0.10 -4.99 10.48
CA CYS A 89 0.98 -5.32 11.41
C CYS A 89 1.02 -6.85 11.52
N LEU A 90 2.22 -7.43 11.48
CA LEU A 90 2.46 -8.83 11.79
C LEU A 90 2.48 -9.03 13.32
N PRO A 91 2.28 -10.26 13.81
CA PRO A 91 2.59 -10.65 15.19
C PRO A 91 4.04 -10.30 15.59
N ASN A 92 4.27 -10.02 16.87
CA ASN A 92 5.58 -9.55 17.35
C ASN A 92 6.69 -10.57 17.12
N ASP A 93 6.41 -11.85 17.32
CA ASP A 93 7.30 -12.99 17.06
C ASP A 93 7.64 -13.11 15.58
N GLU A 94 6.66 -12.99 14.68
CA GLU A 94 6.89 -12.91 13.23
C GLU A 94 7.76 -11.69 12.85
N ILE A 95 7.57 -10.54 13.50
CA ILE A 95 8.43 -9.37 13.31
C ILE A 95 9.87 -9.69 13.71
N PHE A 96 10.12 -10.25 14.89
CA PHE A 96 11.48 -10.56 15.34
C PHE A 96 12.15 -11.61 14.43
N VAL A 97 11.42 -12.65 14.01
CA VAL A 97 11.92 -13.67 13.06
C VAL A 97 12.21 -13.06 11.68
N GLY A 98 11.31 -12.23 11.15
CA GLY A 98 11.50 -11.56 9.86
C GLY A 98 12.68 -10.60 9.87
N LEU A 99 12.83 -9.77 10.92
CA LEU A 99 13.98 -8.89 11.05
C LEU A 99 15.30 -9.66 11.20
N ALA A 100 15.31 -10.78 11.94
CA ALA A 100 16.50 -11.64 12.04
C ALA A 100 16.89 -12.23 10.66
N ARG A 101 15.91 -12.70 9.86
CA ARG A 101 16.14 -13.15 8.47
C ARG A 101 16.68 -12.04 7.56
N MET A 102 16.31 -10.78 7.81
CA MET A 102 16.86 -9.60 7.12
C MET A 102 18.24 -9.17 7.66
N GLY A 103 18.85 -9.91 8.59
CA GLY A 103 20.16 -9.58 9.16
C GLY A 103 20.15 -8.43 10.17
N TYR A 104 19.07 -8.28 10.95
CA TYR A 104 19.01 -7.30 12.04
C TYR A 104 19.86 -7.75 13.24
N GLU A 105 20.99 -7.08 13.47
CA GLU A 105 21.99 -7.53 14.44
C GLU A 105 21.71 -7.15 15.90
N LYS A 106 20.56 -6.52 16.21
CA LYS A 106 20.25 -6.06 17.57
C LYS A 106 19.11 -6.86 18.22
N PRO A 107 19.43 -7.79 19.14
CA PRO A 107 18.44 -8.39 20.03
C PRO A 107 17.70 -7.30 20.82
N SER A 108 16.37 -7.36 20.84
CA SER A 108 15.55 -6.49 21.68
C SER A 108 14.17 -7.08 21.89
N THR A 109 13.58 -6.82 23.05
CA THR A 109 12.15 -7.00 23.33
C THR A 109 11.33 -5.74 23.00
N LYS A 110 11.99 -4.65 22.56
CA LYS A 110 11.33 -3.39 22.22
C LYS A 110 10.80 -3.41 20.79
N LEU A 111 9.64 -2.78 20.60
CA LEU A 111 8.92 -2.63 19.32
C LEU A 111 9.35 -1.41 18.48
N THR A 112 10.53 -0.85 18.81
CA THR A 112 11.21 0.23 18.07
C THR A 112 12.55 -0.29 17.58
N PHE A 113 12.74 -0.27 16.27
CA PHE A 113 13.88 -0.84 15.56
C PHE A 113 14.72 0.26 14.92
N TYR A 114 15.98 -0.04 14.59
CA TYR A 114 16.91 0.95 14.04
C TYR A 114 17.57 0.45 12.75
N LYS A 115 17.50 1.24 11.67
CA LYS A 115 18.12 0.87 10.39
C LYS A 115 19.66 0.83 10.41
N ALA A 116 20.28 1.23 11.52
CA ALA A 116 21.72 1.21 11.72
C ALA A 116 22.30 -0.22 11.83
N PHE A 117 21.55 -1.17 12.42
CA PHE A 117 21.93 -2.57 12.63
C PHE A 117 21.60 -3.48 11.45
N PHE A 118 21.63 -2.93 10.24
CA PHE A 118 21.38 -3.64 8.99
C PHE A 118 22.52 -3.38 8.01
N SER A 119 22.72 -4.33 7.09
CA SER A 119 23.65 -4.17 5.97
C SER A 119 23.32 -2.92 5.15
N THR A 120 24.33 -2.36 4.46
CA THR A 120 24.19 -1.18 3.61
C THR A 120 23.01 -1.27 2.65
N GLN A 121 22.79 -2.46 2.07
CA GLN A 121 21.66 -2.77 1.21
C GLN A 121 20.32 -2.59 1.95
N TRP A 122 20.07 -3.39 2.99
CA TRP A 122 18.83 -3.29 3.78
C TRP A 122 18.59 -1.89 4.35
N LYS A 123 19.64 -1.19 4.79
CA LYS A 123 19.58 0.20 5.26
C LYS A 123 19.08 1.18 4.20
N PHE A 124 19.45 0.99 2.92
CA PHE A 124 18.92 1.78 1.80
C PHE A 124 17.46 1.44 1.51
N PHE A 125 17.10 0.15 1.45
CA PHE A 125 15.71 -0.29 1.31
C PHE A 125 14.81 0.32 2.40
N ILE A 126 15.18 0.13 3.68
CA ILE A 126 14.47 0.69 4.83
C ILE A 126 14.35 2.21 4.73
N HIS A 127 15.42 2.91 4.35
CA HIS A 127 15.40 4.36 4.19
C HIS A 127 14.39 4.82 3.12
N THR A 128 14.34 4.14 1.98
CA THR A 128 13.43 4.45 0.88
C THR A 128 11.97 4.23 1.29
N ILE A 129 11.62 3.05 1.83
CA ILE A 129 10.26 2.77 2.31
C ILE A 129 9.85 3.75 3.42
N LEU A 130 10.74 4.03 4.36
CA LEU A 130 10.47 4.95 5.47
C LEU A 130 10.23 6.38 4.98
N HIS A 131 11.00 6.89 4.01
CA HIS A 131 10.81 8.25 3.46
C HIS A 131 9.57 8.37 2.55
N SER A 132 9.18 7.30 1.88
CA SER A 132 7.98 7.32 1.03
C SER A 132 6.69 7.17 1.84
N PHE A 133 6.67 6.28 2.84
CA PHE A 133 5.43 5.83 3.48
C PHE A 133 5.29 6.14 4.96
N SER A 134 6.33 6.55 5.69
CA SER A 134 6.20 6.73 7.15
C SER A 134 5.59 8.07 7.56
N ALA A 135 4.70 8.02 8.55
CA ALA A 135 4.03 9.16 9.16
C ALA A 135 4.92 10.04 10.08
N LYS A 136 6.22 10.14 9.81
CA LYS A 136 7.20 10.78 10.70
C LYS A 136 7.81 12.08 10.16
N ARG A 137 8.27 12.91 11.09
CA ARG A 137 8.98 14.17 10.83
C ARG A 137 10.48 14.07 11.09
N THR A 138 10.85 13.29 12.10
CA THR A 138 12.20 13.14 12.66
C THR A 138 12.49 11.67 12.95
N LEU A 139 13.65 11.35 13.54
CA LEU A 139 14.04 9.98 13.92
C LEU A 139 14.00 9.01 12.72
N TRP A 140 14.63 9.43 11.62
CA TRP A 140 14.80 8.66 10.38
C TRP A 140 15.78 7.47 10.51
N ASN A 141 16.39 7.29 11.67
CA ASN A 141 17.14 6.08 12.01
C ASN A 141 16.26 4.99 12.62
N GLU A 142 15.15 5.37 13.24
CA GLU A 142 14.21 4.45 13.92
C GLU A 142 13.06 4.03 13.00
N PHE A 143 12.36 2.95 13.33
CA PHE A 143 11.08 2.55 12.73
C PHE A 143 10.23 1.71 13.69
N SER A 144 8.91 1.73 13.48
CA SER A 144 7.91 1.05 14.32
C SER A 144 7.60 -0.36 13.84
N SER A 145 6.86 -1.13 14.63
CA SER A 145 6.40 -2.49 14.28
C SER A 145 5.54 -2.57 13.02
N ALA A 146 4.66 -1.59 12.77
CA ALA A 146 3.92 -1.51 11.50
C ALA A 146 4.85 -1.31 10.29
N MET A 147 5.91 -0.50 10.44
CA MET A 147 6.91 -0.32 9.38
C MET A 147 7.81 -1.55 9.24
N ALA A 148 8.17 -2.23 10.34
CA ALA A 148 8.87 -3.51 10.30
C ALA A 148 8.06 -4.56 9.54
N SER A 149 6.75 -4.65 9.82
CA SER A 149 5.80 -5.50 9.12
C SER A 149 5.77 -5.19 7.63
N ALA A 150 5.69 -3.92 7.24
CA ALA A 150 5.71 -3.50 5.84
C ALA A 150 7.00 -3.92 5.11
N LEU A 151 8.16 -3.78 5.77
CA LEU A 151 9.46 -4.18 5.24
C LEU A 151 9.56 -5.71 5.06
N ILE A 152 9.09 -6.47 6.05
CA ILE A 152 9.05 -7.94 6.02
C ILE A 152 8.12 -8.42 4.91
N CYS A 153 6.89 -7.89 4.83
CA CYS A 153 5.91 -8.25 3.81
C CYS A 153 6.47 -8.02 2.40
N LEU A 154 7.03 -6.83 2.15
CA LEU A 154 7.68 -6.54 0.87
C LEU A 154 8.80 -7.55 0.57
N SER A 155 9.66 -7.86 1.53
CA SER A 155 10.76 -8.82 1.32
C SER A 155 10.32 -10.29 1.18
N SER A 156 9.14 -10.66 1.67
CA SER A 156 8.58 -12.02 1.57
C SER A 156 7.58 -12.19 0.42
N GLY A 157 7.32 -11.16 -0.38
CA GLY A 157 6.30 -11.16 -1.44
C GLY A 157 4.87 -10.89 -0.94
N GLN A 158 4.64 -10.84 0.37
CA GLN A 158 3.33 -10.58 0.97
C GLN A 158 2.86 -9.12 0.80
N ARG A 159 1.54 -8.92 0.84
CA ARG A 159 0.91 -7.60 0.76
C ARG A 159 0.84 -6.93 2.14
N PHE A 160 1.25 -5.67 2.20
CA PHE A 160 1.04 -4.79 3.35
C PHE A 160 0.07 -3.67 2.95
N ASN A 161 -0.90 -3.35 3.80
CA ASN A 161 -1.96 -2.39 3.51
C ASN A 161 -1.49 -0.94 3.72
N PHE A 162 -0.59 -0.49 2.84
CA PHE A 162 -0.09 0.88 2.81
C PHE A 162 -1.23 1.90 2.73
N SER A 163 -2.28 1.61 1.97
CA SER A 163 -3.44 2.48 1.79
C SER A 163 -4.18 2.75 3.10
N LYS A 164 -4.43 1.69 3.90
CA LYS A 164 -5.00 1.83 5.25
C LYS A 164 -4.02 2.53 6.20
N TYR A 165 -2.75 2.15 6.21
CA TYR A 165 -1.73 2.77 7.06
C TYR A 165 -1.56 4.28 6.81
N ILE A 166 -1.50 4.71 5.55
CA ILE A 166 -1.44 6.12 5.12
C ILE A 166 -2.71 6.84 5.55
N PHE A 167 -3.88 6.27 5.31
CA PHE A 167 -5.17 6.88 5.64
C PHE A 167 -5.35 7.08 7.16
N GLU A 168 -5.05 6.06 7.97
CA GLU A 168 -5.11 6.15 9.43
C GLU A 168 -4.12 7.20 9.96
N SER A 169 -2.92 7.27 9.39
CA SER A 169 -1.92 8.31 9.71
C SER A 169 -2.42 9.72 9.38
N LEU A 170 -3.09 9.91 8.24
CA LEU A 170 -3.70 11.19 7.85
C LEU A 170 -4.82 11.60 8.82
N VAL A 171 -5.68 10.66 9.23
CA VAL A 171 -6.75 10.88 10.21
C VAL A 171 -6.16 11.28 11.57
N GLN A 172 -5.17 10.54 12.09
CA GLN A 172 -4.48 10.86 13.35
C GLN A 172 -3.81 12.24 13.32
N ASN A 173 -3.30 12.68 12.16
CA ASN A 173 -2.68 14.00 12.02
C ASN A 173 -3.69 15.16 12.10
N VAL A 174 -4.97 14.95 11.75
CA VAL A 174 -6.02 15.98 11.94
C VAL A 174 -6.34 16.18 13.41
N ASP A 175 -6.36 15.10 14.20
CA ASP A 175 -6.68 15.14 15.62
C ASP A 175 -5.45 15.50 16.49
N SER A 176 -4.25 15.60 15.90
CA SER A 176 -2.99 15.94 16.57
C SER A 176 -2.87 17.41 16.98
N THR A 177 -2.27 17.67 18.15
CA THR A 177 -1.87 19.01 18.60
C THR A 177 -0.67 19.57 17.84
N SER A 178 0.13 18.72 17.19
CA SER A 178 1.35 19.10 16.47
C SER A 178 1.23 18.80 14.97
N LYS A 179 0.18 19.36 14.36
CA LYS A 179 -0.16 19.17 12.94
C LYS A 179 1.01 19.53 12.02
N PHE A 180 1.19 18.75 10.97
CA PHE A 180 2.11 19.07 9.89
C PHE A 180 1.54 18.65 8.53
N TYR A 181 2.14 19.13 7.44
CA TYR A 181 1.74 18.76 6.09
C TYR A 181 2.26 17.35 5.75
N MET A 182 1.54 16.34 6.23
CA MET A 182 1.82 14.93 6.01
C MET A 182 1.51 14.54 4.53
N TYR A 183 2.26 13.58 3.99
CA TYR A 183 2.15 13.03 2.62
C TYR A 183 1.83 14.04 1.49
N PRO A 184 2.61 15.12 1.30
CA PRO A 184 2.24 16.19 0.38
C PRO A 184 2.18 15.77 -1.11
N ARG A 185 2.94 14.76 -1.59
CA ARG A 185 2.72 14.21 -2.96
C ARG A 185 1.40 13.44 -3.05
N PHE A 186 1.10 12.56 -2.11
CA PHE A 186 -0.11 11.73 -2.18
C PHE A 186 -1.37 12.60 -2.13
N ILE A 187 -1.39 13.62 -1.26
CA ILE A 187 -2.46 14.62 -1.23
C ILE A 187 -2.50 15.42 -2.54
N GLN A 188 -1.35 15.78 -3.13
CA GLN A 188 -1.33 16.49 -4.42
C GLN A 188 -1.94 15.66 -5.56
N LEU A 189 -1.66 14.35 -5.63
CA LEU A 189 -2.26 13.46 -6.64
C LEU A 189 -3.78 13.39 -6.50
N ILE A 190 -4.28 13.25 -5.25
CA ILE A 190 -5.72 13.22 -4.99
C ILE A 190 -6.37 14.58 -5.31
N ILE A 191 -5.67 15.70 -5.08
CA ILE A 191 -6.14 17.02 -5.53
C ILE A 191 -6.19 17.09 -7.07
N GLN A 192 -5.19 16.55 -7.77
CA GLN A 192 -5.14 16.55 -9.23
C GLN A 192 -6.23 15.69 -9.88
N SER A 193 -6.63 14.57 -9.27
CA SER A 193 -7.77 13.78 -9.76
C SER A 193 -9.13 14.46 -9.54
N ASN A 194 -9.21 15.47 -8.66
CA ASN A 194 -10.44 16.20 -8.32
C ASN A 194 -10.48 17.64 -8.90
N ILE A 195 -9.35 18.20 -9.33
CA ILE A 195 -9.23 19.58 -9.82
C ILE A 195 -8.43 19.62 -11.13
N THR A 196 -9.13 19.84 -12.23
CA THR A 196 -8.59 19.90 -13.61
C THR A 196 -7.60 21.04 -13.83
N ASP A 197 -7.82 22.20 -13.23
CA ASP A 197 -6.96 23.38 -13.40
C ASP A 197 -6.37 23.83 -12.05
N LEU A 198 -5.04 23.79 -11.97
CA LEU A 198 -4.23 24.28 -10.86
C LEU A 198 -3.24 25.38 -11.31
N SER A 199 -3.37 25.91 -12.54
CA SER A 199 -2.43 26.86 -13.16
C SER A 199 -2.15 28.12 -12.32
N LYS A 200 -3.16 28.61 -11.59
CA LYS A 200 -3.05 29.75 -10.67
C LYS A 200 -2.14 29.50 -9.46
N HIS A 201 -1.77 28.24 -9.18
CA HIS A 201 -0.83 27.90 -8.13
C HIS A 201 0.59 27.90 -8.71
N THR A 202 1.43 28.81 -8.24
CA THR A 202 2.79 29.01 -8.78
C THR A 202 3.87 28.49 -7.82
N ASN A 203 3.69 28.68 -6.51
CA ASN A 203 4.68 28.29 -5.50
C ASN A 203 4.64 26.77 -5.22
N ARG A 204 5.76 26.10 -5.48
CA ARG A 204 5.91 24.64 -5.46
C ARG A 204 6.91 24.20 -4.39
N TYR A 205 6.66 23.04 -3.78
CA TYR A 205 7.72 22.33 -3.05
C TYR A 205 8.81 21.88 -4.03
N ILE A 206 10.06 22.08 -3.63
CA ILE A 206 11.19 21.37 -4.24
C ILE A 206 11.06 19.91 -3.83
N SER A 207 10.83 19.03 -4.81
CA SER A 207 10.77 17.58 -4.56
C SER A 207 12.15 17.11 -4.10
N PHE A 208 12.19 16.32 -3.03
CA PHE A 208 13.46 15.84 -2.50
C PHE A 208 13.88 14.62 -3.32
N VAL A 209 14.97 14.74 -4.08
CA VAL A 209 15.66 13.60 -4.68
C VAL A 209 16.66 13.04 -3.66
N LEU A 210 16.94 11.74 -3.69
CA LEU A 210 17.99 11.16 -2.86
C LEU A 210 19.35 11.78 -3.21
N THR A 211 19.82 12.70 -2.36
CA THR A 211 21.08 13.43 -2.59
C THR A 211 22.30 12.50 -2.52
N GLN A 212 23.40 12.88 -3.16
CA GLN A 212 24.70 12.19 -3.00
C GLN A 212 25.08 11.98 -1.53
N LYS A 213 24.77 12.96 -0.66
CA LYS A 213 24.97 12.86 0.80
C LYS A 213 24.10 11.77 1.45
N ALA A 214 22.89 11.53 0.97
CA ALA A 214 22.04 10.43 1.44
C ALA A 214 22.66 9.07 1.07
N PHE A 215 23.09 8.88 -0.19
CA PHE A 215 23.78 7.67 -0.63
C PHE A 215 25.10 7.43 0.14
N ALA A 216 25.94 8.46 0.30
CA ALA A 216 27.16 8.39 1.11
C ALA A 216 26.86 7.98 2.56
N ASN A 217 25.81 8.54 3.18
CA ASN A 217 25.38 8.15 4.52
C ASN A 217 24.85 6.71 4.61
N MET A 218 24.22 6.17 3.56
CA MET A 218 23.80 4.76 3.56
C MET A 218 25.01 3.82 3.41
N LYS A 219 26.01 4.20 2.60
CA LYS A 219 27.26 3.44 2.42
C LYS A 219 28.14 3.38 3.68
N ARG A 220 27.92 4.27 4.67
CA ARG A 220 28.63 4.21 5.97
C ARG A 220 28.17 3.03 6.81
N VAL A 221 29.12 2.14 7.12
CA VAL A 221 28.97 1.12 8.17
C VAL A 221 28.81 1.84 9.52
N GLY A 222 27.83 1.41 10.31
CA GLY A 222 27.65 1.94 11.67
C GLY A 222 28.68 1.33 12.61
N LYS A 223 29.11 2.04 13.66
CA LYS A 223 30.04 1.51 14.68
C LYS A 223 29.52 0.23 15.36
N GLU A 224 28.23 0.00 15.30
CA GLU A 224 27.50 -1.06 15.99
C GLU A 224 27.01 -2.16 15.03
N PHE A 225 27.46 -2.16 13.77
CA PHE A 225 27.18 -3.22 12.79
C PHE A 225 28.43 -4.05 12.55
N SER A 226 28.35 -5.37 12.72
CA SER A 226 29.46 -6.32 12.67
C SER A 226 30.08 -6.47 11.28
N GLY A 227 29.34 -6.09 10.23
CA GLY A 227 29.78 -6.14 8.84
C GLY A 227 29.31 -7.38 8.08
N VAL A 228 28.61 -8.32 8.72
CA VAL A 228 28.07 -9.53 8.08
C VAL A 228 27.09 -9.15 6.97
N LYS A 229 27.43 -9.51 5.73
CA LYS A 229 26.57 -9.24 4.56
C LYS A 229 25.52 -10.33 4.43
N THR A 230 24.33 -10.12 4.99
CA THR A 230 23.14 -10.87 4.57
C THR A 230 22.76 -10.46 3.14
N PRO A 231 22.78 -11.38 2.15
CA PRO A 231 22.29 -11.09 0.80
C PRO A 231 20.79 -10.76 0.85
N LEU A 232 20.31 -9.85 0.00
CA LEU A 232 18.89 -9.49 -0.01
C LEU A 232 17.98 -10.58 -0.61
N PHE A 233 18.54 -11.55 -1.36
CA PHE A 233 17.84 -12.20 -2.48
C PHE A 233 17.77 -13.73 -2.49
N GLU A 234 18.44 -14.47 -1.60
CA GLU A 234 18.37 -15.95 -1.63
C GLU A 234 16.93 -16.49 -1.48
N ASN A 235 16.07 -15.80 -0.72
CA ASN A 235 14.67 -16.19 -0.53
C ASN A 235 13.68 -15.50 -1.46
N VAL A 236 14.03 -14.35 -2.07
CA VAL A 236 13.06 -13.48 -2.77
C VAL A 236 12.87 -13.88 -4.23
N LEU A 237 13.91 -14.40 -4.88
CA LEU A 237 13.82 -14.91 -6.24
C LEU A 237 13.09 -16.26 -6.31
N ALA A 238 13.16 -17.07 -5.25
CA ALA A 238 12.43 -18.33 -5.16
C ALA A 238 10.91 -18.12 -5.19
N VAL A 239 10.38 -17.11 -4.49
CA VAL A 239 8.95 -16.77 -4.52
C VAL A 239 8.48 -16.40 -5.93
N ARG A 240 9.27 -15.61 -6.67
CA ARG A 240 8.96 -15.25 -8.07
C ARG A 240 9.04 -16.42 -9.06
N ALA A 241 9.74 -17.51 -8.72
CA ALA A 241 9.73 -18.71 -9.54
C ALA A 241 8.41 -19.49 -9.36
N VAL A 242 7.90 -19.56 -8.13
CA VAL A 242 6.61 -20.20 -7.82
C VAL A 242 5.45 -19.44 -8.46
N ASP A 243 5.44 -18.10 -8.38
CA ASP A 243 4.41 -17.26 -9.03
C ASP A 243 4.34 -17.44 -10.56
N VAL A 244 5.42 -17.91 -11.20
CA VAL A 244 5.50 -18.14 -12.67
C VAL A 244 5.11 -19.56 -13.05
N GLU A 245 5.30 -20.55 -12.17
CA GLU A 245 4.86 -21.93 -12.43
C GLU A 245 3.35 -22.13 -12.21
N GLU A 246 2.71 -21.34 -11.34
CA GLU A 246 1.26 -21.46 -11.06
C GLU A 246 0.34 -20.91 -12.17
N GLU A 247 0.83 -20.04 -13.08
CA GLU A 247 0.03 -19.55 -14.23
C GLU A 247 -0.02 -20.53 -15.43
N VAL A 248 0.71 -21.65 -15.42
CA VAL A 248 0.85 -22.55 -16.60
C VAL A 248 0.00 -23.82 -16.51
N HIS A 249 -1.24 -23.74 -16.01
CA HIS A 249 -2.24 -24.78 -16.32
C HIS A 249 -3.72 -24.36 -16.26
N VAL A 250 -4.30 -24.13 -17.45
CA VAL A 250 -5.74 -24.37 -17.72
C VAL A 250 -5.81 -25.10 -19.06
N PRO A 251 -6.53 -26.25 -19.17
CA PRO A 251 -6.41 -27.14 -20.32
C PRO A 251 -7.24 -26.68 -21.53
N ALA A 252 -6.71 -26.91 -22.73
CA ALA A 252 -7.48 -26.79 -23.96
C ALA A 252 -8.41 -28.01 -24.13
N GLN A 253 -9.70 -27.75 -24.38
CA GLN A 253 -10.61 -28.76 -24.92
C GLN A 253 -10.44 -28.79 -26.44
N ASP A 254 -10.01 -29.93 -26.99
CA ASP A 254 -10.10 -30.19 -28.43
C ASP A 254 -11.43 -30.90 -28.73
N ASP A 255 -12.25 -30.27 -29.58
CA ASP A 255 -13.39 -30.91 -30.24
C ASP A 255 -12.89 -31.91 -31.29
N VAL A 256 -13.17 -33.20 -31.10
CA VAL A 256 -13.07 -34.19 -32.18
C VAL A 256 -14.35 -35.01 -32.24
N VAL A 257 -15.13 -34.78 -33.30
CA VAL A 257 -16.27 -35.62 -33.67
C VAL A 257 -15.78 -36.99 -34.10
N GLN A 258 -16.32 -38.06 -33.50
CA GLN A 258 -16.37 -39.36 -34.17
C GLN A 258 -17.67 -40.11 -33.90
N GLU A 259 -18.41 -40.32 -34.98
CA GLU A 259 -19.58 -41.19 -35.07
C GLU A 259 -19.13 -42.66 -34.99
N ASN A 260 -19.86 -43.50 -34.23
CA ASN A 260 -20.01 -44.91 -34.56
C ASN A 260 -21.21 -45.55 -33.86
N VAL A 261 -21.95 -46.33 -34.63
CA VAL A 261 -23.24 -46.94 -34.27
C VAL A 261 -23.05 -48.22 -33.46
N LYS A 262 -23.88 -48.43 -32.42
CA LYS A 262 -24.49 -49.74 -32.17
C LYS A 262 -25.84 -49.63 -31.46
N GLU A 263 -26.72 -50.52 -31.88
CA GLU A 263 -28.17 -50.54 -31.68
C GLU A 263 -28.53 -51.63 -30.66
N GLU A 264 -29.31 -51.31 -29.61
CA GLU A 264 -30.12 -52.33 -28.90
C GLU A 264 -31.32 -51.72 -28.13
N VAL A 265 -32.45 -51.64 -28.84
CA VAL A 265 -33.81 -52.12 -28.47
C VAL A 265 -34.37 -51.98 -27.02
N ALA A 266 -35.59 -51.41 -26.96
CA ALA A 266 -36.64 -51.53 -25.92
C ALA A 266 -36.44 -50.80 -24.56
N THR A 267 -37.45 -50.17 -23.93
CA THR A 267 -38.88 -49.99 -24.29
C THR A 267 -39.47 -48.72 -23.65
N ASP A 268 -40.37 -48.08 -24.41
CA ASP A 268 -41.55 -47.28 -24.06
C ASP A 268 -41.88 -46.89 -22.58
N VAL A 269 -42.18 -45.60 -22.34
CA VAL A 269 -43.41 -45.05 -21.68
C VAL A 269 -43.20 -43.58 -21.25
N VAL A 270 -44.21 -42.73 -21.48
CA VAL A 270 -44.24 -41.25 -21.31
C VAL A 270 -45.67 -40.80 -20.91
N PRO A 271 -45.94 -39.66 -20.19
CA PRO A 271 -45.17 -38.91 -19.19
C PRO A 271 -45.81 -39.07 -17.77
N PRO A 272 -46.60 -38.16 -17.11
CA PRO A 272 -46.94 -36.73 -17.26
C PRO A 272 -46.40 -35.76 -16.16
N THR A 273 -46.22 -34.49 -16.53
CA THR A 273 -45.96 -33.33 -15.63
C THR A 273 -47.20 -32.90 -14.86
N PRO A 274 -47.05 -32.26 -13.68
CA PRO A 274 -47.92 -31.12 -13.34
C PRO A 274 -47.16 -29.86 -12.90
N THR A 275 -47.74 -28.69 -13.22
CA THR A 275 -47.15 -27.36 -13.09
C THR A 275 -47.77 -26.56 -11.94
N SER A 276 -46.95 -25.94 -11.09
CA SER A 276 -47.14 -24.72 -10.25
C SER A 276 -48.43 -24.52 -9.40
N PRO A 277 -48.36 -23.84 -8.23
CA PRO A 277 -48.42 -22.36 -8.25
C PRO A 277 -47.59 -21.63 -7.17
N SER A 278 -47.27 -20.35 -7.44
CA SER A 278 -46.72 -19.39 -6.48
C SER A 278 -47.81 -18.73 -5.62
N SER A 279 -47.48 -18.31 -4.39
CA SER A 279 -48.29 -17.40 -3.56
C SER A 279 -47.40 -16.71 -2.47
N PRO A 280 -47.85 -15.70 -1.69
CA PRO A 280 -47.28 -14.34 -1.85
C PRO A 280 -46.76 -13.67 -0.56
N SER A 281 -46.08 -12.53 -0.72
CA SER A 281 -45.70 -11.61 0.36
C SER A 281 -46.90 -10.89 0.99
N PRO A 282 -46.95 -10.67 2.32
CA PRO A 282 -47.86 -9.73 2.95
C PRO A 282 -47.26 -8.32 3.13
N VAL A 283 -48.10 -7.29 3.04
CA VAL A 283 -47.75 -5.87 3.19
C VAL A 283 -48.24 -5.31 4.52
N ILE A 284 -47.33 -4.62 5.22
CA ILE A 284 -47.44 -3.46 6.14
C ILE A 284 -48.85 -2.98 6.55
N PRO A 285 -49.02 -2.57 7.83
CA PRO A 285 -49.56 -1.22 8.08
C PRO A 285 -48.65 -0.37 9.00
N SER A 286 -48.70 0.95 8.78
CA SER A 286 -47.89 2.00 9.45
C SER A 286 -48.77 3.00 10.20
N SER A 287 -48.17 3.87 11.05
CA SER A 287 -48.69 5.14 11.67
C SER A 287 -48.83 5.14 13.20
N PRO A 288 -48.84 6.30 13.92
CA PRO A 288 -48.32 7.67 13.62
C PRO A 288 -47.46 8.24 14.81
N PRO A 289 -47.21 9.56 15.01
CA PRO A 289 -46.11 10.07 15.84
C PRO A 289 -46.53 10.68 17.20
N HIS A 290 -45.54 10.91 18.08
CA HIS A 290 -45.68 11.81 19.25
C HIS A 290 -44.52 12.81 19.36
N GLN A 291 -44.85 13.96 19.93
CA GLN A 291 -44.01 15.18 20.05
C GLN A 291 -43.92 15.59 21.53
N LEU A 292 -42.97 16.47 21.86
CA LEU A 292 -42.84 17.23 23.13
C LEU A 292 -42.40 16.45 24.39
N MET A 293 -41.12 16.58 24.76
CA MET A 293 -40.66 17.69 25.62
C MET A 293 -39.22 18.09 25.29
#